data_AF-A0A4Y8WFR1-F1
#
_entry.id   AF-A0A4Y8WFR1-F1
#
_cell.length_a   1.000
_cell.length_b   1.000
_cell.length_c   1.000
_cell.angle_alpha   90.00
_cell.angle_beta   90.00
_cell.angle_gamma   90.00
#
_symmetry.space_group_name_H-M   'P 1'
#
loop_
_entity.id
_entity.type
_entity.pdbx_description
1 polymer ?
#
loop_
_entity_poly.entity_id
_entity_poly.type
_entity_poly.pdbx_seq_one_letter_code
_entity_poly.pdbx_strand_id
1 'polypeptide(L)'
;MDANALTVLAILVAGYTLLAEEKRIDLKLRFSWADKSVVGFLVSALLYTIYLPVLSAIDLALPFKWLWGFDEKITAFTAIVAILLYLALKLGGKCLPKSKTADWQKASSHLLRNQKFEQLAFLLDKYHHQFLLAFHDRWFDRVRSRLMAPYRPSIQDLIELELGKEPDDSSMSSRVKTTLINLMKPFAFTLSYCLPDHRKYREDVSASISAIFKSHLFVRHLAQTQPLLCAKFTKVRFSADDEFTTLFLKELIANTSSPLYRELQDNQNCSYTGEYYIDDSNPLLSFYFKDIEIASQVGVWKPIGDYTKEFIKKQKGEDNYYNKPFSYTYYEEEKWTCPIFVSIHFFTVMTSRAIHMGHQDHMWLMYIERYVDEMLNNYMPSPDVDKEKEFPTRFDYLIYQSLDALRDWVGAATYDSDENSKVQLNASSVPIKWAASTLGSTLYTLVKSNKLTDSQYAYYLEMIVELMNELDASSNKTLSKRILEYATRKNELSSPDRVVIEDLIRYYSQVDHVLKSKESTFEKELSNLNGAPIR
;
A
#
# COMPACT_ATOMS: atom_id res chain seq x y z
N MET A 1 -23.70 -46.89 -30.83
CA MET A 1 -22.65 -45.88 -30.57
C MET A 1 -21.58 -46.56 -29.76
N ASP A 2 -20.61 -47.15 -30.44
CA ASP A 2 -19.42 -47.73 -29.81
C ASP A 2 -18.46 -46.58 -29.50
N ALA A 3 -18.83 -45.74 -28.53
CA ALA A 3 -17.88 -44.84 -27.92
C ALA A 3 -16.96 -45.71 -27.06
N ASN A 4 -15.94 -46.31 -27.69
CA ASN A 4 -14.92 -47.09 -27.03
C ASN A 4 -14.43 -46.31 -25.81
N ALA A 5 -14.42 -46.93 -24.64
CA ALA A 5 -13.92 -46.32 -23.40
C ALA A 5 -12.53 -45.69 -23.58
N LEU A 6 -11.75 -46.25 -24.52
CA LEU A 6 -10.48 -45.74 -25.02
C LEU A 6 -10.59 -44.30 -25.56
N THR A 7 -11.61 -43.99 -26.35
CA THR A 7 -11.86 -42.66 -26.92
C THR A 7 -12.15 -41.63 -25.82
N VAL A 8 -12.91 -42.02 -24.80
CA VAL A 8 -13.22 -41.16 -23.64
C VAL A 8 -11.96 -40.90 -22.82
N LEU A 9 -11.18 -41.94 -22.54
CA LEU A 9 -9.91 -41.81 -21.82
C LEU A 9 -8.93 -40.94 -22.63
N ALA A 10 -8.87 -41.13 -23.95
CA ALA A 10 -8.06 -40.33 -24.85
C ALA A 10 -8.49 -38.86 -24.83
N ILE A 11 -9.80 -38.56 -24.84
CA ILE A 11 -10.33 -37.19 -24.72
C ILE A 11 -9.96 -36.57 -23.37
N LEU A 12 -10.07 -37.31 -22.26
CA LEU A 12 -9.71 -36.81 -20.92
C LEU A 12 -8.20 -36.53 -20.80
N VAL A 13 -7.36 -37.44 -21.32
CA VAL A 13 -5.91 -37.26 -21.34
C VAL A 13 -5.54 -36.09 -22.26
N ALA A 14 -6.09 -36.04 -23.48
CA ALA A 14 -5.88 -34.94 -24.42
C ALA A 14 -6.30 -33.60 -23.81
N GLY A 15 -7.49 -33.54 -23.22
CA GLY A 15 -7.99 -32.36 -22.50
C GLY A 15 -7.05 -31.93 -21.38
N TYR A 16 -6.55 -32.87 -20.56
CA TYR A 16 -5.56 -32.56 -19.52
C TYR A 16 -4.23 -32.06 -20.10
N THR A 17 -3.75 -32.64 -21.20
CA THR A 17 -2.49 -32.22 -21.84
C THR A 17 -2.58 -30.86 -22.51
N LEU A 18 -3.77 -30.48 -23.01
CA LEU A 18 -4.04 -29.18 -23.63
C LEU A 18 -4.20 -28.05 -22.60
N LEU A 19 -4.43 -28.37 -21.32
CA LEU A 19 -4.46 -27.37 -20.27
C LEU A 19 -3.09 -26.71 -20.11
N ALA A 20 -3.11 -25.37 -20.01
CA ALA A 20 -1.94 -24.59 -19.65
C ALA A 20 -1.32 -25.07 -18.34
N GLU A 21 -0.01 -24.88 -18.18
CA GLU A 21 0.74 -25.47 -17.07
C GLU A 21 0.20 -25.04 -15.70
N GLU A 22 -0.15 -23.77 -15.55
CA GLU A 22 -0.73 -23.18 -14.35
C GLU A 22 -2.09 -23.80 -13.97
N LYS A 23 -2.93 -24.15 -14.96
CA LYS A 23 -4.21 -24.83 -14.74
C LYS A 23 -4.02 -26.28 -14.29
N ARG A 24 -3.00 -26.97 -14.82
CA ARG A 24 -2.67 -28.34 -14.38
C ARG A 24 -2.19 -28.37 -12.94
N ILE A 25 -1.35 -27.40 -12.55
CA ILE A 25 -0.86 -27.26 -11.18
C ILE A 25 -2.01 -26.91 -10.23
N ASP A 26 -2.86 -25.95 -10.60
CA ASP A 26 -4.09 -25.60 -9.85
C ASP A 26 -4.99 -26.82 -9.60
N LEU A 27 -5.29 -27.58 -10.67
CA LEU A 27 -6.12 -28.77 -10.58
C LEU A 27 -5.50 -29.79 -9.61
N LYS A 28 -4.20 -30.05 -9.72
CA LYS A 28 -3.47 -30.97 -8.84
C LYS A 28 -3.52 -30.54 -7.38
N LEU A 29 -3.37 -29.25 -7.10
CA LEU A 29 -3.42 -28.68 -5.75
C LEU A 29 -4.82 -28.81 -5.13
N ARG A 30 -5.87 -28.64 -5.93
CA ARG A 30 -7.26 -28.64 -5.45
C ARG A 30 -7.92 -30.01 -5.45
N PHE A 31 -7.29 -31.01 -6.07
CA PHE A 31 -7.77 -32.39 -6.08
C PHE A 31 -7.53 -33.04 -4.71
N SER A 32 -8.56 -33.00 -3.87
CA SER A 32 -8.59 -33.62 -2.56
C SER A 32 -8.86 -35.12 -2.66
N TRP A 33 -8.72 -35.83 -1.54
CA TRP A 33 -9.07 -37.26 -1.48
C TRP A 33 -10.57 -37.51 -1.76
N ALA A 34 -11.45 -36.61 -1.30
CA ALA A 34 -12.88 -36.69 -1.62
C ALA A 34 -13.13 -36.56 -3.13
N ASP A 35 -12.41 -35.67 -3.81
CA ASP A 35 -12.53 -35.51 -5.26
C ASP A 35 -12.03 -36.76 -6.01
N LYS A 36 -10.96 -37.41 -5.51
CA LYS A 36 -10.51 -38.72 -6.02
C LYS A 36 -11.57 -39.81 -5.85
N SER A 37 -12.27 -39.83 -4.72
CA SER A 37 -13.35 -40.79 -4.48
C SER A 37 -14.55 -40.56 -5.39
N VAL A 38 -14.94 -39.30 -5.63
CA VAL A 38 -16.03 -38.97 -6.57
C VAL A 38 -15.69 -39.39 -8.00
N VAL A 39 -14.51 -39.00 -8.49
CA VAL A 39 -14.08 -39.38 -9.85
C VAL A 39 -13.85 -40.88 -9.94
N GLY A 40 -13.26 -41.50 -8.92
CA GLY A 40 -13.08 -42.95 -8.85
C GLY A 40 -14.41 -43.72 -8.89
N PHE A 41 -15.43 -43.22 -8.19
CA PHE A 41 -16.78 -43.77 -8.24
C PHE A 41 -17.39 -43.64 -9.63
N LEU A 42 -17.32 -42.46 -10.27
CA LEU A 42 -17.85 -42.25 -11.61
C LEU A 42 -17.14 -43.11 -12.67
N VAL A 43 -15.81 -43.27 -12.54
CA VAL A 43 -15.02 -44.16 -13.42
C VAL A 43 -15.36 -45.62 -13.17
N SER A 44 -15.54 -46.03 -11.91
CA SER A 44 -15.94 -47.40 -11.58
C SER A 44 -17.35 -47.72 -12.09
N ALA A 45 -18.28 -46.77 -11.98
CA ALA A 45 -19.62 -46.89 -12.56
C ALA A 45 -19.56 -47.02 -14.08
N LEU A 46 -18.76 -46.18 -14.76
CA LEU A 46 -18.52 -46.26 -16.20
C LEU A 46 -17.97 -47.64 -16.61
N LEU A 47 -16.93 -48.12 -15.92
CA LEU A 47 -16.32 -49.43 -16.20
C LEU A 47 -17.29 -50.58 -15.93
N TYR A 48 -18.04 -50.53 -14.83
CA TYR A 48 -19.06 -51.53 -14.52
C TYR A 48 -20.10 -51.62 -15.63
N THR A 49 -20.58 -50.47 -16.13
CA THR A 49 -21.55 -50.44 -17.24
C THR A 49 -20.97 -50.99 -18.54
N ILE A 50 -19.71 -50.69 -18.87
CA ILE A 50 -19.05 -51.20 -20.08
C ILE A 50 -18.85 -52.73 -20.02
N TYR A 51 -18.47 -53.25 -18.85
CA TYR A 51 -18.19 -54.68 -18.66
C TYR A 51 -19.41 -55.50 -18.19
N LEU A 52 -20.59 -54.88 -18.05
CA LEU A 52 -21.80 -55.55 -17.59
C LEU A 52 -22.14 -56.82 -18.41
N PRO A 53 -22.03 -56.84 -19.75
CA PRO A 53 -22.26 -58.06 -20.53
C PRO A 53 -21.29 -59.19 -20.19
N VAL A 54 -20.02 -58.87 -19.92
CA VAL A 54 -18.98 -59.85 -19.56
C VAL A 54 -19.17 -60.35 -18.13
N LEU A 55 -19.53 -59.46 -17.20
CA LEU A 55 -19.81 -59.83 -15.81
C LEU A 55 -21.06 -60.70 -15.68
N SER A 56 -22.05 -60.48 -16.54
CA SER A 56 -23.24 -61.33 -16.63
C SER A 56 -22.93 -62.75 -17.14
N ALA A 57 -21.92 -62.91 -18.01
CA ALA A 57 -21.49 -64.21 -18.51
C ALA A 57 -20.71 -65.04 -17.47
N ILE A 58 -20.22 -64.41 -16.40
CA ILE A 58 -19.43 -65.05 -15.32
C ILE A 58 -20.27 -65.14 -14.03
N ASP A 59 -21.57 -64.85 -14.08
CA ASP A 59 -22.50 -64.85 -12.93
C ASP A 59 -22.09 -63.90 -11.77
N LEU A 60 -21.24 -62.91 -12.05
CA LEU A 60 -20.76 -61.91 -11.08
C LEU A 60 -21.50 -60.57 -11.20
N ALA A 61 -22.60 -60.53 -11.97
CA ALA A 61 -23.40 -59.33 -12.15
C ALA A 61 -24.22 -59.03 -10.89
N LEU A 62 -24.15 -57.78 -10.40
CA LEU A 62 -25.00 -57.34 -9.31
C LEU A 62 -26.43 -57.14 -9.84
N PRO A 63 -27.47 -57.61 -9.12
CA PRO A 63 -28.87 -57.56 -9.58
C PRO A 63 -29.48 -56.17 -9.43
N PHE A 64 -28.90 -55.16 -10.10
CA PHE A 64 -29.48 -53.83 -10.17
C PHE A 64 -30.47 -53.75 -11.33
N LYS A 65 -31.74 -53.46 -11.04
CA LYS A 65 -32.71 -53.09 -12.07
C LYS A 65 -32.44 -51.66 -12.51
N TRP A 66 -32.35 -51.44 -13.81
CA TRP A 66 -32.29 -50.09 -14.37
C TRP A 66 -33.52 -49.29 -13.94
N LEU A 67 -33.28 -48.13 -13.32
CA LEU A 67 -34.32 -47.22 -12.85
C LEU A 67 -34.47 -46.06 -13.85
N TRP A 68 -35.70 -45.53 -13.99
CA TRP A 68 -36.00 -44.29 -14.73
C TRP A 68 -35.59 -44.26 -16.22
N GLY A 69 -35.66 -45.41 -16.91
CA GLY A 69 -35.38 -45.48 -18.35
C GLY A 69 -33.91 -45.35 -18.73
N PHE A 70 -33.00 -45.46 -17.76
CA PHE A 70 -31.57 -45.60 -18.03
C PHE A 70 -31.28 -46.96 -18.67
N ASP A 71 -30.44 -46.96 -19.69
CA ASP A 71 -29.89 -48.15 -20.34
C ASP A 71 -28.35 -48.14 -20.19
N GLU A 72 -27.67 -49.23 -20.53
CA GLU A 72 -26.21 -49.36 -20.46
C GLU A 72 -25.51 -48.18 -21.15
N LYS A 73 -25.93 -47.86 -22.38
CA LYS A 73 -25.33 -46.78 -23.18
C LYS A 73 -25.58 -45.39 -22.59
N ILE A 74 -26.79 -45.16 -22.06
CA ILE A 74 -27.18 -43.87 -21.49
C ILE A 74 -26.45 -43.64 -20.16
N THR A 75 -26.30 -44.68 -19.34
CA THR A 75 -25.58 -44.61 -18.07
C THR A 75 -24.09 -44.35 -18.29
N ALA A 76 -23.46 -45.03 -19.25
CA ALA A 76 -22.08 -44.75 -19.63
C ALA A 76 -21.91 -43.30 -20.12
N PHE A 77 -22.80 -42.82 -20.98
CA PHE A 77 -22.77 -41.43 -21.47
C PHE A 77 -22.94 -40.40 -20.35
N THR A 78 -23.92 -40.61 -19.46
CA THR A 78 -24.15 -39.69 -18.33
C THR A 78 -22.99 -39.68 -17.33
N ALA A 79 -22.34 -40.81 -17.08
CA ALA A 79 -21.13 -40.85 -16.26
C ALA A 79 -19.98 -40.02 -16.88
N ILE A 80 -19.81 -40.09 -18.21
CA ILE A 80 -18.81 -39.29 -18.93
C ILE A 80 -19.11 -37.79 -18.82
N VAL A 81 -20.36 -37.41 -19.09
CA VAL A 81 -20.81 -36.01 -18.96
C VAL A 81 -20.63 -35.52 -17.52
N ALA A 82 -20.94 -36.34 -16.52
CA ALA A 82 -20.75 -36.02 -15.12
C ALA A 82 -19.27 -35.81 -14.76
N ILE A 83 -18.36 -36.66 -15.26
CA ILE A 83 -16.91 -36.49 -15.05
C ILE A 83 -16.44 -35.17 -15.69
N LEU A 84 -16.82 -34.90 -16.93
CA LEU A 84 -16.43 -33.68 -17.64
C LEU A 84 -16.96 -32.42 -16.94
N LEU A 85 -18.25 -32.44 -16.56
CA LEU A 85 -18.89 -31.34 -15.85
C LEU A 85 -18.25 -31.12 -14.48
N TYR A 86 -17.93 -32.19 -13.76
CA TYR A 86 -17.25 -32.12 -12.47
C TYR A 86 -15.84 -31.51 -12.58
N LEU A 87 -15.05 -31.94 -13.56
CA LEU A 87 -13.72 -31.37 -13.82
C LEU A 87 -13.81 -29.91 -14.24
N ALA A 88 -14.78 -29.54 -15.08
CA ALA A 88 -15.01 -28.16 -15.50
C ALA A 88 -15.39 -27.26 -14.30
N LEU A 89 -16.31 -27.70 -13.44
CA LEU A 89 -16.66 -27.00 -12.20
C LEU A 89 -15.43 -26.86 -11.29
N LYS A 90 -14.60 -27.91 -11.20
CA LYS A 90 -13.38 -27.85 -10.40
C LYS A 90 -12.42 -26.82 -10.94
N LEU A 91 -12.15 -26.77 -12.25
CA LEU A 91 -11.25 -25.77 -12.87
C LEU A 91 -11.68 -24.33 -12.57
N GLY A 92 -12.99 -24.06 -12.52
CA GLY A 92 -13.56 -22.74 -12.26
C GLY A 92 -13.51 -22.26 -10.81
N GLY A 93 -13.41 -23.15 -9.82
CA GLY A 93 -13.43 -22.73 -8.42
C GLY A 93 -12.18 -21.95 -7.98
N LYS A 94 -12.28 -21.17 -6.89
CA LYS A 94 -11.24 -20.21 -6.44
C LYS A 94 -10.63 -20.52 -5.08
N CYS A 95 -11.07 -21.60 -4.43
CA CYS A 95 -10.62 -21.94 -3.07
C CYS A 95 -9.70 -23.17 -3.08
N LEU A 96 -8.60 -23.06 -2.33
CA LEU A 96 -7.71 -24.15 -1.98
C LEU A 96 -8.28 -24.88 -0.74
N PRO A 97 -8.44 -26.21 -0.77
CA PRO A 97 -8.82 -26.97 0.43
C PRO A 97 -7.82 -26.74 1.57
N LYS A 98 -8.30 -26.51 2.81
CA LYS A 98 -7.43 -26.27 3.98
C LYS A 98 -6.46 -27.42 4.26
N SER A 99 -6.79 -28.65 3.88
CA SER A 99 -5.92 -29.83 3.99
C SER A 99 -4.74 -29.83 3.02
N LYS A 100 -4.73 -28.92 2.03
CA LYS A 100 -3.74 -28.83 0.95
C LYS A 100 -2.76 -27.67 1.10
N THR A 101 -2.73 -27.00 2.25
CA THR A 101 -1.75 -25.93 2.54
C THR A 101 -0.30 -26.40 2.44
N ALA A 102 0.00 -27.62 2.91
CA ALA A 102 1.34 -28.20 2.79
C ALA A 102 1.73 -28.50 1.32
N ASP A 103 0.77 -28.93 0.50
CA ASP A 103 1.01 -29.17 -0.93
C ASP A 103 1.22 -27.84 -1.68
N TRP A 104 0.48 -26.79 -1.29
CA TRP A 104 0.71 -25.43 -1.75
C TRP A 104 2.11 -24.93 -1.41
N GLN A 105 2.56 -25.06 -0.16
CA GLN A 105 3.92 -24.64 0.26
C GLN A 105 5.01 -25.32 -0.57
N LYS A 106 4.87 -26.62 -0.85
CA LYS A 106 5.81 -27.37 -1.69
C LYS A 106 5.78 -26.88 -3.14
N ALA A 107 4.59 -26.70 -3.71
CA ALA A 107 4.42 -26.25 -5.08
C ALA A 107 4.92 -24.81 -5.28
N SER A 108 4.57 -23.90 -4.39
CA SER A 108 5.01 -22.51 -4.45
C SER A 108 6.52 -22.39 -4.31
N SER A 109 7.13 -23.14 -3.37
CA SER A 109 8.59 -23.19 -3.22
C SER A 109 9.28 -23.75 -4.46
N HIS A 110 8.73 -24.80 -5.08
CA HIS A 110 9.28 -25.38 -6.31
C HIS A 110 9.18 -24.43 -7.51
N LEU A 111 8.02 -23.77 -7.68
CA LEU A 111 7.83 -22.76 -8.73
C LEU A 111 8.77 -21.57 -8.54
N LEU A 112 8.92 -21.11 -7.31
CA LEU A 112 9.81 -20.01 -6.97
C LEU A 112 11.28 -20.34 -7.27
N ARG A 113 11.75 -21.53 -6.87
CA ARG A 113 13.13 -21.99 -7.13
C ARG A 113 13.42 -22.13 -8.62
N ASN A 114 12.45 -22.57 -9.40
CA ASN A 114 12.57 -22.73 -10.85
C ASN A 114 12.25 -21.45 -11.64
N GLN A 115 12.05 -20.32 -10.97
CA GLN A 115 11.70 -19.02 -11.57
C GLN A 115 10.46 -19.07 -12.48
N LYS A 116 9.52 -19.97 -12.19
CA LYS A 116 8.23 -20.10 -12.86
C LYS A 116 7.23 -19.07 -12.29
N PHE A 117 7.58 -17.79 -12.46
CA PHE A 117 6.88 -16.68 -11.81
C PHE A 117 5.46 -16.48 -12.33
N GLU A 118 5.22 -16.65 -13.64
CA GLU A 118 3.88 -16.54 -14.24
C GLU A 118 2.89 -17.53 -13.63
N GLN A 119 3.32 -18.80 -13.48
CA GLN A 119 2.50 -19.85 -12.89
C GLN A 119 2.25 -19.57 -11.41
N LEU A 120 3.24 -19.05 -10.68
CA LEU A 120 3.09 -18.71 -9.27
C LEU A 120 2.18 -17.49 -9.07
N ALA A 121 2.32 -16.46 -9.91
CA ALA A 121 1.48 -15.27 -9.92
C ALA A 121 0.03 -15.63 -10.20
N PHE A 122 -0.23 -16.47 -11.22
CA PHE A 122 -1.56 -16.99 -11.51
C PHE A 122 -2.21 -17.68 -10.30
N LEU A 123 -1.47 -18.56 -9.62
CA LEU A 123 -2.01 -19.27 -8.45
C LEU A 123 -2.23 -18.32 -7.27
N LEU A 124 -1.30 -17.40 -7.03
CA LEU A 124 -1.42 -16.42 -5.95
C LEU A 124 -2.63 -15.53 -6.18
N ASP A 125 -2.83 -15.00 -7.40
CA ASP A 125 -4.02 -14.23 -7.76
C ASP A 125 -5.29 -15.07 -7.61
N LYS A 126 -5.27 -16.34 -7.98
CA LYS A 126 -6.45 -17.19 -7.82
C LYS A 126 -6.86 -17.37 -6.35
N TYR A 127 -5.89 -17.51 -5.44
CA TYR A 127 -6.13 -17.82 -4.03
C TYR A 127 -6.06 -16.61 -3.08
N HIS A 128 -5.73 -15.41 -3.58
CA HIS A 128 -5.43 -14.25 -2.73
C HIS A 128 -6.55 -13.93 -1.75
N HIS A 129 -7.81 -13.94 -2.20
CA HIS A 129 -8.94 -13.60 -1.34
C HIS A 129 -9.04 -14.54 -0.14
N GLN A 130 -8.84 -15.85 -0.36
CA GLN A 130 -8.80 -16.82 0.72
C GLN A 130 -7.62 -16.60 1.67
N PHE A 131 -6.44 -16.23 1.14
CA PHE A 131 -5.28 -15.95 1.97
C PHE A 131 -5.47 -14.68 2.80
N LEU A 132 -5.96 -13.58 2.21
CA LEU A 132 -6.28 -12.34 2.92
C LEU A 132 -7.30 -12.59 4.05
N LEU A 133 -8.34 -13.39 3.80
CA LEU A 133 -9.30 -13.81 4.82
C LEU A 133 -8.70 -14.64 5.96
N ALA A 134 -7.55 -15.28 5.74
CA ALA A 134 -6.83 -16.03 6.78
C ALA A 134 -6.17 -15.10 7.81
N PHE A 135 -5.88 -13.85 7.43
CA PHE A 135 -5.24 -12.86 8.29
C PHE A 135 -6.22 -11.98 9.05
N HIS A 136 -7.50 -11.96 8.66
CA HIS A 136 -8.53 -11.26 9.42
C HIS A 136 -8.86 -12.00 10.72
N ASP A 137 -8.72 -11.32 11.85
CA ASP A 137 -9.07 -11.84 13.17
C ASP A 137 -10.57 -12.14 13.25
N ARG A 138 -10.92 -13.42 13.34
CA ARG A 138 -12.31 -13.81 13.58
C ARG A 138 -12.65 -13.61 15.04
N TRP A 139 -13.86 -13.17 15.33
CA TRP A 139 -14.32 -12.96 16.71
C TRP A 139 -14.19 -14.23 17.56
N PHE A 140 -14.37 -15.41 16.95
CA PHE A 140 -14.20 -16.70 17.60
C PHE A 140 -12.74 -16.98 18.03
N ASP A 141 -11.73 -16.45 17.34
CA ASP A 141 -10.32 -16.61 17.73
C ASP A 141 -10.02 -15.84 19.03
N ARG A 142 -10.65 -14.66 19.19
CA ARG A 142 -10.62 -13.87 20.43
C ARG A 142 -11.37 -14.56 21.57
N VAL A 143 -12.49 -15.21 21.27
CA VAL A 143 -13.23 -15.99 22.28
C VAL A 143 -12.44 -17.21 22.71
N ARG A 144 -11.90 -17.99 21.77
CA ARG A 144 -11.05 -19.15 22.07
C ARG A 144 -9.78 -18.74 22.83
N SER A 145 -9.14 -17.63 22.49
CA SER A 145 -7.95 -17.15 23.23
C SER A 145 -8.29 -16.76 24.66
N ARG A 146 -9.44 -16.09 24.90
CA ARG A 146 -9.94 -15.77 26.24
C ARG A 146 -10.34 -17.01 27.05
N LEU A 147 -10.93 -18.01 26.41
CA LEU A 147 -11.27 -19.29 27.04
C LEU A 147 -10.02 -20.12 27.39
N MET A 148 -8.93 -19.96 26.63
CA MET A 148 -7.65 -20.62 26.82
C MET A 148 -6.66 -19.84 27.71
N ALA A 149 -6.90 -18.56 27.94
CA ALA A 149 -6.07 -17.71 28.80
C ALA A 149 -5.89 -18.28 30.23
N PRO A 150 -6.90 -18.92 30.87
CA PRO A 150 -6.74 -19.55 32.18
C PRO A 150 -5.87 -20.82 32.20
N TYR A 151 -5.45 -21.32 31.03
CA TYR A 151 -4.69 -22.56 30.85
C TYR A 151 -3.26 -22.33 30.34
N ARG A 152 -2.89 -21.09 30.01
CA ARG A 152 -1.50 -20.73 29.73
C ARG A 152 -0.90 -20.18 31.02
N PRO A 153 0.12 -20.82 31.62
CA PRO A 153 0.85 -20.19 32.71
C PRO A 153 1.44 -18.88 32.17
N SER A 154 1.24 -17.78 32.91
CA SER A 154 1.91 -16.54 32.54
C SER A 154 3.42 -16.71 32.72
N ILE A 155 4.22 -15.95 31.98
CA ILE A 155 5.69 -16.00 32.14
C ILE A 155 6.08 -15.65 33.58
N GLN A 156 5.30 -14.80 34.26
CA GLN A 156 5.47 -14.47 35.67
C GLN A 156 5.19 -15.67 36.58
N ASP A 157 4.12 -16.44 36.34
CA ASP A 157 3.81 -17.65 37.12
C ASP A 157 4.89 -18.73 36.97
N LEU A 158 5.46 -18.88 35.76
CA LEU A 158 6.60 -19.79 35.52
C LEU A 158 7.86 -19.34 36.27
N ILE A 159 8.13 -18.03 36.29
CA ILE A 159 9.26 -17.45 37.02
C ILE A 159 9.07 -17.57 38.54
N GLU A 160 7.85 -17.38 39.05
CA GLU A 160 7.53 -17.54 40.48
C GLU A 160 7.55 -19.00 40.95
N LEU A 161 7.15 -19.95 40.09
CA LEU A 161 7.25 -21.39 40.34
C LEU A 161 8.72 -21.85 40.43
N GLU A 162 9.58 -21.30 39.57
CA GLU A 162 11.04 -21.56 39.59
C GLU A 162 11.72 -20.91 40.81
N LEU A 163 11.17 -19.79 41.30
CA LEU A 163 11.71 -19.02 42.46
C LEU A 163 11.13 -19.46 43.82
N GLY A 164 10.22 -20.43 43.86
CA GLY A 164 9.74 -21.05 45.10
C GLY A 164 9.07 -20.09 46.10
N LYS A 165 8.43 -19.00 45.63
CA LYS A 165 7.70 -18.08 46.52
C LYS A 165 6.26 -18.53 46.72
N GLU A 166 5.84 -18.68 47.98
CA GLU A 166 4.43 -18.88 48.31
C GLU A 166 3.62 -17.59 48.05
N PRO A 167 2.43 -17.69 47.44
CA PRO A 167 1.60 -16.53 47.16
C PRO A 167 0.89 -16.01 48.42
N ASP A 168 0.98 -14.70 48.66
CA ASP A 168 0.32 -13.98 49.76
C ASP A 168 -1.19 -13.80 49.45
N ASP A 169 -2.03 -14.69 50.00
CA ASP A 169 -3.47 -14.78 49.71
C ASP A 169 -4.32 -14.16 50.84
N SER A 170 -4.47 -12.83 50.86
CA SER A 170 -5.23 -12.11 51.90
C SER A 170 -6.43 -11.28 51.40
N SER A 171 -6.93 -11.48 50.16
CA SER A 171 -8.15 -10.78 49.69
C SER A 171 -9.32 -11.73 49.39
N MET A 172 -10.47 -11.47 50.00
CA MET A 172 -11.72 -12.24 49.77
C MET A 172 -12.21 -12.21 48.31
N SER A 173 -11.73 -11.25 47.50
CA SER A 173 -12.03 -11.13 46.07
C SER A 173 -11.23 -12.10 45.18
N SER A 174 -10.04 -12.56 45.62
CA SER A 174 -9.21 -13.52 44.88
C SER A 174 -9.85 -14.91 44.93
N ARG A 175 -10.35 -15.33 46.10
CA ARG A 175 -10.96 -16.65 46.33
C ARG A 175 -12.23 -16.91 45.51
N VAL A 176 -13.09 -15.91 45.34
CA VAL A 176 -14.32 -16.02 44.52
C VAL A 176 -13.97 -16.06 43.03
N LYS A 177 -12.98 -15.26 42.59
CA LYS A 177 -12.49 -15.32 41.20
C LYS A 177 -11.83 -16.67 40.89
N THR A 178 -11.01 -17.21 41.80
CA THR A 178 -10.32 -18.49 41.58
C THR A 178 -11.28 -19.67 41.59
N THR A 179 -12.30 -19.69 42.46
CA THR A 179 -13.35 -20.74 42.42
C THR A 179 -14.20 -20.68 41.16
N LEU A 180 -14.62 -19.50 40.72
CA LEU A 180 -15.45 -19.34 39.52
C LEU A 180 -14.66 -19.67 38.24
N ILE A 181 -13.38 -19.30 38.18
CA ILE A 181 -12.45 -19.71 37.12
C ILE A 181 -12.26 -21.24 37.14
N ASN A 182 -12.05 -21.86 38.31
CA ASN A 182 -11.84 -23.30 38.43
C ASN A 182 -13.09 -24.13 38.10
N LEU A 183 -14.29 -23.60 38.37
CA LEU A 183 -15.56 -24.23 37.99
C LEU A 183 -15.82 -24.10 36.48
N MET A 184 -15.47 -22.96 35.89
CA MET A 184 -15.61 -22.71 34.46
C MET A 184 -14.52 -23.35 33.60
N LYS A 185 -13.38 -23.71 34.18
CA LYS A 185 -12.25 -24.38 33.51
C LYS A 185 -12.70 -25.57 32.63
N PRO A 186 -13.33 -26.63 33.15
CA PRO A 186 -13.70 -27.79 32.33
C PRO A 186 -14.67 -27.43 31.21
N PHE A 187 -15.59 -26.50 31.45
CA PHE A 187 -16.54 -26.02 30.45
C PHE A 187 -15.85 -25.17 29.36
N ALA A 188 -15.00 -24.23 29.74
CA ALA A 188 -14.22 -23.39 28.82
C ALA A 188 -13.24 -24.21 27.97
N PHE A 189 -12.61 -25.23 28.56
CA PHE A 189 -11.74 -26.17 27.86
C PHE A 189 -12.53 -27.02 26.86
N THR A 190 -13.69 -27.55 27.25
CA THR A 190 -14.55 -28.33 26.34
C THR A 190 -15.09 -27.46 25.19
N LEU A 191 -15.53 -26.23 25.49
CA LEU A 191 -16.03 -25.27 24.51
C LEU A 191 -14.95 -24.84 23.50
N SER A 192 -13.68 -24.81 23.93
CA SER A 192 -12.56 -24.51 23.04
C SER A 192 -12.32 -25.57 21.97
N TYR A 193 -12.59 -26.86 22.26
CA TYR A 193 -12.46 -27.97 21.31
C TYR A 193 -13.54 -27.93 20.24
N CYS A 194 -14.73 -27.44 20.58
CA CYS A 194 -15.83 -27.23 19.63
C CYS A 194 -15.59 -26.04 18.68
N LEU A 195 -14.72 -25.09 19.06
CA LEU A 195 -14.36 -23.96 18.20
C LEU A 195 -13.24 -24.37 17.22
N PRO A 196 -13.40 -24.17 15.90
CA PRO A 196 -12.41 -24.59 14.92
C PRO A 196 -11.09 -23.80 15.06
N ASP A 197 -9.97 -24.50 15.21
CA ASP A 197 -8.65 -23.89 15.33
C ASP A 197 -8.17 -23.33 13.98
N HIS A 198 -8.26 -22.02 13.83
CA HIS A 198 -7.79 -21.31 12.63
C HIS A 198 -6.32 -20.87 12.74
N ARG A 199 -5.67 -21.03 13.90
CA ARG A 199 -4.31 -20.54 14.13
C ARG A 199 -3.30 -21.30 13.27
N LYS A 200 -3.35 -22.63 13.28
CA LYS A 200 -2.46 -23.45 12.47
C LYS A 200 -2.57 -23.13 10.97
N TYR A 201 -3.80 -22.97 10.47
CA TYR A 201 -4.01 -22.59 9.07
C TYR A 201 -3.46 -21.18 8.77
N ARG A 202 -3.67 -20.21 9.67
CA ARG A 202 -3.11 -18.86 9.55
C ARG A 202 -1.59 -18.86 9.58
N GLU A 203 -0.98 -19.63 10.48
CA GLU A 203 0.47 -19.79 10.58
C GLU A 203 1.05 -20.42 9.31
N ASP A 204 0.45 -21.50 8.80
CA ASP A 204 0.87 -22.17 7.57
C ASP A 204 0.78 -21.24 6.35
N VAL A 205 -0.32 -20.49 6.22
CA VAL A 205 -0.51 -19.50 5.15
C VAL A 205 0.48 -18.35 5.31
N SER A 206 0.63 -17.79 6.51
CA SER A 206 1.56 -16.70 6.81
C SER A 206 3.00 -17.08 6.49
N ALA A 207 3.44 -18.28 6.90
CA ALA A 207 4.77 -18.81 6.59
C ALA A 207 4.96 -18.98 5.08
N SER A 208 3.95 -19.52 4.38
CA SER A 208 4.02 -19.68 2.92
C SER A 208 4.11 -18.34 2.19
N ILE A 209 3.28 -17.37 2.55
CA ILE A 209 3.27 -16.04 1.94
C ILE A 209 4.59 -15.32 2.23
N SER A 210 5.07 -15.40 3.47
CA SER A 210 6.38 -14.85 3.85
C SER A 210 7.51 -15.47 3.03
N ALA A 211 7.50 -16.79 2.80
CA ALA A 211 8.53 -17.45 1.99
C ALA A 211 8.53 -16.99 0.52
N ILE A 212 7.34 -16.75 -0.04
CA ILE A 212 7.17 -16.27 -1.42
C ILE A 212 7.64 -14.81 -1.55
N PHE A 213 7.18 -13.93 -0.65
CA PHE A 213 7.47 -12.49 -0.71
C PHE A 213 8.87 -12.09 -0.23
N LYS A 214 9.61 -13.00 0.41
CA LYS A 214 11.06 -12.83 0.62
C LYS A 214 11.87 -12.88 -0.67
N SER A 215 11.32 -13.40 -1.77
CA SER A 215 12.05 -13.44 -3.04
C SER A 215 11.90 -12.13 -3.80
N HIS A 216 13.00 -11.37 -3.87
CA HIS A 216 13.00 -10.05 -4.50
C HIS A 216 12.63 -10.11 -5.99
N LEU A 217 13.10 -11.14 -6.70
CA LEU A 217 12.81 -11.35 -8.12
C LEU A 217 11.31 -11.58 -8.37
N PHE A 218 10.66 -12.32 -7.48
CA PHE A 218 9.23 -12.58 -7.62
C PHE A 218 8.39 -11.35 -7.29
N VAL A 219 8.74 -10.58 -6.26
CA VAL A 219 8.05 -9.33 -5.93
C VAL A 219 8.18 -8.31 -7.06
N ARG A 220 9.38 -8.18 -7.66
CA ARG A 220 9.61 -7.35 -8.86
C ARG A 220 8.70 -7.73 -10.02
N HIS A 221 8.63 -9.03 -10.30
CA HIS A 221 7.77 -9.55 -11.35
C HIS A 221 6.29 -9.21 -11.07
N LEU A 222 5.81 -9.44 -9.84
CA LEU A 222 4.43 -9.12 -9.47
C LEU A 222 4.12 -7.63 -9.49
N ALA A 223 5.07 -6.77 -9.10
CA ALA A 223 4.89 -5.32 -9.15
C ALA A 223 4.60 -4.82 -10.57
N GLN A 224 5.10 -5.52 -11.59
CA GLN A 224 4.88 -5.21 -13.00
C GLN A 224 3.62 -5.86 -13.56
N THR A 225 3.36 -7.12 -13.23
CA THR A 225 2.26 -7.89 -13.86
C THR A 225 0.94 -7.79 -13.10
N GLN A 226 0.97 -7.71 -11.78
CA GLN A 226 -0.21 -7.76 -10.89
C GLN A 226 -0.07 -6.81 -9.68
N PRO A 227 0.12 -5.49 -9.88
CA PRO A 227 0.41 -4.57 -8.79
C PRO A 227 -0.73 -4.44 -7.76
N LEU A 228 -2.00 -4.51 -8.19
CA LEU A 228 -3.15 -4.47 -7.27
C LEU A 228 -3.18 -5.69 -6.33
N LEU A 229 -2.71 -6.85 -6.79
CA LEU A 229 -2.57 -8.02 -5.94
C LEU A 229 -1.56 -7.75 -4.82
N CYS A 230 -0.40 -7.18 -5.16
CA CYS A 230 0.61 -6.78 -4.18
C CYS A 230 0.05 -5.74 -3.20
N ALA A 231 -0.65 -4.72 -3.69
CA ALA A 231 -1.24 -3.67 -2.87
C ALA A 231 -2.19 -4.24 -1.79
N LYS A 232 -3.02 -5.23 -2.15
CA LYS A 232 -3.90 -5.89 -1.18
C LYS A 232 -3.13 -6.59 -0.04
N PHE A 233 -1.93 -7.12 -0.33
CA PHE A 233 -1.09 -7.77 0.69
C PHE A 233 -0.35 -6.77 1.59
N THR A 234 -0.18 -5.51 1.20
CA THR A 234 0.47 -4.51 2.08
C THR A 234 -0.38 -4.17 3.31
N LYS A 235 -1.69 -4.41 3.27
CA LYS A 235 -2.61 -4.22 4.41
C LYS A 235 -2.47 -5.32 5.49
N VAL A 236 -1.75 -6.39 5.19
CA VAL A 236 -1.74 -7.61 6.01
C VAL A 236 -0.41 -7.79 6.71
N ARG A 237 -0.47 -8.18 7.99
CA ARG A 237 0.71 -8.45 8.82
C ARG A 237 1.16 -9.91 8.72
N PHE A 238 2.39 -10.12 8.27
CA PHE A 238 3.10 -11.41 8.21
C PHE A 238 4.60 -11.19 8.45
N SER A 239 5.42 -12.24 8.61
CA SER A 239 6.81 -12.10 9.09
C SER A 239 7.75 -11.26 8.22
N ALA A 240 7.38 -10.97 6.96
CA ALA A 240 8.19 -10.23 6.00
C ALA A 240 7.39 -9.08 5.35
N ASP A 241 6.33 -8.62 6.00
CA ASP A 241 5.40 -7.61 5.48
C ASP A 241 6.08 -6.26 5.26
N ASP A 242 6.91 -5.80 6.19
CA ASP A 242 7.63 -4.53 6.08
C ASP A 242 8.67 -4.56 4.94
N GLU A 243 9.43 -5.65 4.81
CA GLU A 243 10.39 -5.85 3.72
C GLU A 243 9.68 -5.93 2.36
N PHE A 244 8.60 -6.71 2.29
CA PHE A 244 7.77 -6.84 1.09
C PHE A 244 7.17 -5.48 0.67
N THR A 245 6.55 -4.76 1.60
CA THR A 245 5.91 -3.47 1.33
C THR A 245 6.93 -2.45 0.85
N THR A 246 8.10 -2.42 1.50
CA THR A 246 9.21 -1.55 1.09
C THR A 246 9.69 -1.90 -0.31
N LEU A 247 9.90 -3.18 -0.61
CA LEU A 247 10.37 -3.60 -1.92
C LEU A 247 9.33 -3.30 -3.00
N PHE A 248 8.07 -3.70 -2.80
CA PHE A 248 6.99 -3.48 -3.76
C PHE A 248 6.84 -2.00 -4.14
N LEU A 249 6.72 -1.11 -3.15
CA LEU A 249 6.53 0.31 -3.39
C LEU A 249 7.78 0.96 -4.01
N LYS A 250 9.00 0.52 -3.64
CA LYS A 250 10.24 0.94 -4.30
C LYS A 250 10.28 0.55 -5.77
N GLU A 251 9.86 -0.67 -6.11
CA GLU A 251 9.82 -1.12 -7.51
C GLU A 251 8.79 -0.36 -8.34
N LEU A 252 7.67 0.05 -7.75
CA LEU A 252 6.70 0.93 -8.43
C LEU A 252 7.31 2.28 -8.79
N ILE A 253 8.01 2.95 -7.86
CA ILE A 253 8.61 4.26 -8.17
C ILE A 253 9.90 4.15 -9.00
N ALA A 254 10.66 3.06 -8.87
CA ALA A 254 11.90 2.88 -9.62
C ALA A 254 11.68 2.58 -11.10
N ASN A 255 10.56 1.96 -11.45
CA ASN A 255 10.20 1.66 -12.82
C ASN A 255 9.28 2.76 -13.38
N THR A 256 9.81 3.59 -14.29
CA THR A 256 9.06 4.69 -14.92
C THR A 256 7.92 4.21 -15.82
N SER A 257 7.90 2.93 -16.20
CA SER A 257 6.80 2.29 -16.92
C SER A 257 5.81 1.58 -15.99
N SER A 258 5.91 1.79 -14.67
CA SER A 258 5.00 1.13 -13.74
C SER A 258 3.58 1.73 -13.81
N PRO A 259 2.56 0.97 -13.39
CA PRO A 259 1.20 1.49 -13.33
C PRO A 259 1.03 2.71 -12.42
N LEU A 260 1.93 2.91 -11.44
CA LEU A 260 1.90 4.10 -10.59
C LEU A 260 2.10 5.39 -11.41
N TYR A 261 3.05 5.39 -12.34
CA TYR A 261 3.34 6.57 -13.18
C TYR A 261 2.15 6.92 -14.06
N ARG A 262 1.59 5.91 -14.74
CA ARG A 262 0.41 6.09 -15.59
C ARG A 262 -0.80 6.57 -14.78
N GLU A 263 -1.11 5.91 -13.66
CA GLU A 263 -2.28 6.28 -12.85
C GLU A 263 -2.15 7.71 -12.28
N LEU A 264 -0.95 8.14 -11.89
CA LEU A 264 -0.70 9.52 -11.44
C LEU A 264 -0.80 10.54 -12.58
N GLN A 265 -0.33 10.18 -13.77
CA GLN A 265 -0.49 11.00 -14.98
C GLN A 265 -1.96 11.14 -15.38
N ASP A 266 -2.76 10.09 -15.25
CA ASP A 266 -4.19 10.13 -15.55
C ASP A 266 -4.97 10.91 -14.47
N ASN A 267 -4.44 11.01 -13.24
CA ASN A 267 -5.07 11.63 -12.09
C ASN A 267 -4.66 13.10 -11.90
N GLN A 268 -5.09 13.98 -12.82
CA GLN A 268 -4.82 15.42 -12.77
C GLN A 268 -6.03 16.28 -12.35
N ASN A 269 -7.22 15.70 -12.30
CA ASN A 269 -8.44 16.46 -11.97
C ASN A 269 -8.51 16.80 -10.48
N CYS A 270 -8.53 18.09 -10.16
CA CYS A 270 -8.74 18.63 -8.82
C CYS A 270 -9.95 19.57 -8.75
N SER A 271 -10.56 19.68 -7.57
CA SER A 271 -11.59 20.66 -7.27
C SER A 271 -10.98 22.06 -7.10
N TYR A 272 -11.83 23.09 -7.02
CA TYR A 272 -11.39 24.46 -6.74
C TYR A 272 -10.76 24.61 -5.34
N THR A 273 -11.00 23.68 -4.40
CA THR A 273 -10.39 23.66 -3.06
C THR A 273 -9.04 22.93 -3.05
N GLY A 274 -8.62 22.38 -4.20
CA GLY A 274 -7.42 21.55 -4.33
C GLY A 274 -7.63 20.07 -3.99
N GLU A 275 -8.88 19.59 -3.83
CA GLU A 275 -9.15 18.16 -3.60
C GLU A 275 -8.98 17.36 -4.90
N TYR A 276 -8.10 16.36 -4.89
CA TYR A 276 -7.98 15.46 -6.04
C TYR A 276 -9.12 14.43 -6.07
N TYR A 277 -9.74 14.28 -7.24
CA TYR A 277 -10.69 13.20 -7.52
C TYR A 277 -9.93 11.92 -7.85
N ILE A 278 -10.24 10.81 -7.18
CA ILE A 278 -9.61 9.51 -7.40
C ILE A 278 -10.53 8.63 -8.25
N ASP A 279 -10.16 8.43 -9.51
CA ASP A 279 -10.90 7.61 -10.46
C ASP A 279 -10.81 6.10 -10.12
N ASP A 280 -11.93 5.38 -10.19
CA ASP A 280 -12.03 3.94 -9.98
C ASP A 280 -11.20 3.12 -10.98
N SER A 281 -10.96 3.68 -12.17
CA SER A 281 -10.13 3.08 -13.22
C SER A 281 -8.64 3.06 -12.90
N ASN A 282 -8.20 3.81 -11.88
CA ASN A 282 -6.84 3.81 -11.34
C ASN A 282 -6.77 2.89 -10.10
N PRO A 283 -6.55 1.57 -10.26
CA PRO A 283 -6.72 0.61 -9.18
C PRO A 283 -5.77 0.80 -8.00
N LEU A 284 -4.53 1.25 -8.21
CA LEU A 284 -3.58 1.48 -7.12
C LEU A 284 -3.96 2.75 -6.34
N LEU A 285 -4.23 3.85 -7.04
CA LEU A 285 -4.66 5.08 -6.38
C LEU A 285 -6.00 4.89 -5.68
N SER A 286 -6.94 4.21 -6.33
CA SER A 286 -8.24 3.85 -5.75
C SER A 286 -8.09 3.01 -4.48
N PHE A 287 -7.15 2.05 -4.47
CA PHE A 287 -6.88 1.24 -3.29
C PHE A 287 -6.27 2.03 -2.12
N TYR A 288 -5.31 2.91 -2.37
CA TYR A 288 -4.58 3.62 -1.31
C TYR A 288 -5.20 4.96 -0.90
N PHE A 289 -5.83 5.70 -1.81
CA PHE A 289 -6.18 7.12 -1.62
C PHE A 289 -7.67 7.43 -1.56
N LYS A 290 -8.55 6.51 -1.95
CA LYS A 290 -10.00 6.68 -1.66
C LYS A 290 -10.29 6.64 -0.17
N ASP A 291 -9.66 5.70 0.52
CA ASP A 291 -9.62 5.61 1.97
C ASP A 291 -8.18 5.86 2.43
N ILE A 292 -7.88 7.12 2.75
CA ILE A 292 -6.52 7.57 3.07
C ILE A 292 -5.94 6.89 4.32
N GLU A 293 -6.80 6.35 5.19
CA GLU A 293 -6.40 5.53 6.34
C GLU A 293 -5.57 4.31 5.89
N ILE A 294 -5.87 3.73 4.71
CA ILE A 294 -5.11 2.61 4.16
C ILE A 294 -3.67 3.03 3.86
N ALA A 295 -3.49 4.17 3.19
CA ALA A 295 -2.16 4.73 2.93
C ALA A 295 -1.39 5.01 4.23
N SER A 296 -2.09 5.51 5.26
CA SER A 296 -1.53 5.79 6.59
C SER A 296 -1.09 4.53 7.34
N GLN A 297 -1.95 3.52 7.42
CA GLN A 297 -1.64 2.25 8.09
C GLN A 297 -0.49 1.48 7.42
N VAL A 298 -0.37 1.60 6.10
CA VAL A 298 0.69 0.95 5.31
C VAL A 298 1.98 1.78 5.35
N GLY A 299 1.89 3.10 5.53
CA GLY A 299 3.05 4.01 5.48
C GLY A 299 3.62 4.15 4.07
N VAL A 300 2.75 4.25 3.06
CA VAL A 300 3.11 4.21 1.63
C VAL A 300 4.12 5.29 1.22
N TRP A 301 4.14 6.41 1.93
CA TRP A 301 5.08 7.52 1.69
C TRP A 301 6.53 7.15 1.92
N LYS A 302 6.83 6.25 2.86
CA LYS A 302 8.21 6.04 3.32
C LYS A 302 9.06 5.33 2.27
N PRO A 303 8.63 4.22 1.66
CA PRO A 303 9.44 3.57 0.63
C PRO A 303 9.64 4.43 -0.63
N ILE A 304 8.61 5.18 -1.03
CA ILE A 304 8.66 6.12 -2.17
C ILE A 304 9.59 7.29 -1.82
N GLY A 305 9.37 7.89 -0.65
CA GLY A 305 10.18 8.96 -0.07
C GLY A 305 11.66 8.63 0.00
N ASP A 306 12.00 7.50 0.61
CA ASP A 306 13.39 7.05 0.77
C ASP A 306 14.04 6.75 -0.58
N TYR A 307 13.32 6.13 -1.52
CA TYR A 307 13.84 5.89 -2.86
C TYR A 307 14.19 7.18 -3.57
N THR A 308 13.25 8.13 -3.60
CA THR A 308 13.40 9.37 -4.35
C THR A 308 14.48 10.25 -3.75
N LYS A 309 14.57 10.31 -2.42
CA LYS A 309 15.68 10.98 -1.75
C LYS A 309 17.04 10.42 -2.18
N GLU A 310 17.20 9.09 -2.12
CA GLU A 310 18.45 8.43 -2.54
C GLU A 310 18.70 8.54 -4.05
N PHE A 311 17.64 8.63 -4.86
CA PHE A 311 17.74 8.89 -6.29
C PHE A 311 18.28 10.29 -6.56
N ILE A 312 17.72 11.34 -5.92
CA ILE A 312 18.18 12.73 -6.03
C ILE A 312 19.64 12.84 -5.61
N LYS A 313 20.01 12.24 -4.48
CA LYS A 313 21.37 12.25 -3.95
C LYS A 313 22.44 11.73 -4.93
N LYS A 314 22.06 10.84 -5.85
CA LYS A 314 22.95 10.32 -6.91
C LYS A 314 23.08 11.25 -8.12
N GLN A 315 22.23 12.26 -8.25
CA GLN A 315 22.19 13.19 -9.39
C GLN A 315 23.25 14.29 -9.27
N LYS A 316 24.53 13.92 -9.35
CA LYS A 316 25.66 14.84 -9.14
C LYS A 316 26.32 15.26 -10.45
N GLY A 317 26.95 16.43 -10.43
CA GLY A 317 27.75 16.94 -11.55
C GLY A 317 27.00 17.91 -12.45
N GLU A 318 27.75 18.76 -13.16
CA GLU A 318 27.22 19.74 -14.13
C GLU A 318 26.68 19.04 -15.39
N ASP A 319 27.20 17.87 -15.71
CA ASP A 319 26.72 17.03 -16.80
C ASP A 319 25.47 16.22 -16.44
N ASN A 320 25.01 16.32 -15.20
CA ASN A 320 23.78 15.65 -14.80
C ASN A 320 22.58 16.21 -15.56
N TYR A 321 21.70 15.31 -16.00
CA TYR A 321 20.46 15.62 -16.70
C TYR A 321 19.62 16.74 -16.03
N TYR A 322 19.58 16.75 -14.70
CA TYR A 322 18.80 17.73 -13.94
C TYR A 322 19.41 19.13 -13.86
N ASN A 323 20.74 19.24 -14.07
CA ASN A 323 21.50 20.50 -14.13
C ASN A 323 21.64 21.05 -15.56
N LYS A 324 21.11 20.36 -16.57
CA LYS A 324 21.04 20.83 -17.96
C LYS A 324 19.89 21.83 -18.15
N PRO A 325 19.95 22.67 -19.19
CA PRO A 325 18.90 23.65 -19.47
C PRO A 325 17.50 23.01 -19.47
N PHE A 326 16.56 23.69 -18.82
CA PHE A 326 15.16 23.33 -18.88
C PHE A 326 14.64 23.44 -20.32
N SER A 327 13.75 22.51 -20.70
CA SER A 327 13.14 22.49 -22.03
C SER A 327 11.63 22.38 -21.92
N TYR A 328 10.92 22.95 -22.90
CA TYR A 328 9.46 22.86 -22.94
C TYR A 328 8.96 21.41 -23.05
N THR A 329 9.70 20.55 -23.76
CA THR A 329 9.41 19.10 -23.84
C THR A 329 9.36 18.44 -22.47
N TYR A 330 10.19 18.90 -21.53
CA TYR A 330 10.14 18.41 -20.16
C TYR A 330 8.83 18.75 -19.45
N TYR A 331 8.33 19.98 -19.65
CA TYR A 331 7.10 20.46 -19.04
C TYR A 331 5.86 19.67 -19.52
N GLU A 332 5.80 19.33 -20.80
CA GLU A 332 4.64 18.63 -21.37
C GLU A 332 4.70 17.11 -21.11
N GLU A 333 5.85 16.49 -21.39
CA GLU A 333 5.93 15.03 -21.53
C GLU A 333 6.94 14.40 -20.56
N GLU A 334 8.20 14.85 -20.57
CA GLU A 334 9.28 14.11 -19.88
C GLU A 334 9.11 14.09 -18.36
N LYS A 335 8.40 15.08 -17.77
CA LYS A 335 8.10 15.10 -16.33
C LYS A 335 7.38 13.84 -15.86
N TRP A 336 6.53 13.24 -16.70
CA TRP A 336 5.82 11.99 -16.39
C TRP A 336 6.69 10.75 -16.48
N THR A 337 7.96 10.88 -16.86
CA THR A 337 8.98 9.83 -16.75
C THR A 337 10.02 10.15 -15.69
N CYS A 338 9.91 11.32 -15.03
CA CYS A 338 10.85 11.77 -14.02
C CYS A 338 10.45 11.25 -12.63
N PRO A 339 11.29 10.42 -11.97
CA PRO A 339 10.96 9.89 -10.64
C PRO A 339 10.77 10.97 -9.57
N ILE A 340 11.49 12.09 -9.68
CA ILE A 340 11.39 13.20 -8.72
C ILE A 340 10.04 13.88 -8.86
N PHE A 341 9.64 14.25 -10.08
CA PHE A 341 8.35 14.88 -10.34
C PHE A 341 7.18 13.98 -9.95
N VAL A 342 7.20 12.71 -10.38
CA VAL A 342 6.14 11.75 -10.06
C VAL A 342 6.04 11.49 -8.56
N SER A 343 7.16 11.54 -7.84
CA SER A 343 7.14 11.49 -6.38
C SER A 343 6.53 12.73 -5.75
N ILE A 344 6.88 13.94 -6.22
CA ILE A 344 6.25 15.18 -5.75
C ILE A 344 4.73 15.08 -5.98
N HIS A 345 4.29 14.70 -7.18
CA HIS A 345 2.87 14.55 -7.50
C HIS A 345 2.17 13.46 -6.68
N PHE A 346 2.84 12.35 -6.39
CA PHE A 346 2.35 11.32 -5.46
C PHE A 346 2.04 11.92 -4.08
N PHE A 347 2.95 12.71 -3.53
CA PHE A 347 2.73 13.41 -2.27
C PHE A 347 1.63 14.47 -2.39
N THR A 348 1.52 15.17 -3.52
CA THR A 348 0.46 16.14 -3.82
C THR A 348 -0.92 15.51 -3.72
N VAL A 349 -1.15 14.40 -4.44
CA VAL A 349 -2.42 13.69 -4.42
C VAL A 349 -2.70 13.12 -3.02
N MET A 350 -1.72 12.42 -2.41
CA MET A 350 -1.89 11.78 -1.10
C MET A 350 -2.23 12.79 0.01
N THR A 351 -1.49 13.90 0.07
CA THR A 351 -1.63 14.90 1.13
C THR A 351 -2.90 15.73 0.95
N SER A 352 -3.25 16.08 -0.28
CA SER A 352 -4.55 16.71 -0.59
C SER A 352 -5.71 15.83 -0.13
N ARG A 353 -5.67 14.51 -0.39
CA ARG A 353 -6.68 13.56 0.10
C ARG A 353 -6.73 13.52 1.63
N ALA A 354 -5.58 13.51 2.31
CA ALA A 354 -5.53 13.55 3.77
C ALA A 354 -6.15 14.82 4.35
N ILE A 355 -5.89 15.99 3.74
CA ILE A 355 -6.47 17.28 4.13
C ILE A 355 -7.99 17.24 4.02
N HIS A 356 -8.51 16.88 2.84
CA HIS A 356 -9.95 16.95 2.55
C HIS A 356 -10.77 15.84 3.24
N MET A 357 -10.13 14.75 3.66
CA MET A 357 -10.74 13.73 4.51
C MET A 357 -10.64 14.02 6.01
N GLY A 358 -9.99 15.13 6.42
CA GLY A 358 -9.80 15.47 7.83
C GLY A 358 -8.90 14.49 8.58
N HIS A 359 -7.97 13.84 7.87
CA HIS A 359 -7.11 12.82 8.44
C HIS A 359 -6.14 13.41 9.47
N GLN A 360 -5.83 12.64 10.51
CA GLN A 360 -5.01 13.12 11.64
C GLN A 360 -3.51 12.80 11.48
N ASP A 361 -3.14 12.15 10.39
CA ASP A 361 -1.74 11.93 10.01
C ASP A 361 -1.32 12.94 8.94
N HIS A 362 -0.18 13.58 9.13
CA HIS A 362 0.48 14.47 8.16
C HIS A 362 1.04 13.76 6.91
N MET A 363 0.90 12.43 6.80
CA MET A 363 1.36 11.58 5.68
C MET A 363 2.86 11.72 5.36
N TRP A 364 3.65 12.16 6.36
CA TRP A 364 5.08 12.45 6.24
C TRP A 364 5.42 13.37 5.06
N LEU A 365 4.57 14.38 4.82
CA LEU A 365 4.75 15.39 3.76
C LEU A 365 6.12 16.11 3.79
N MET A 366 6.84 16.04 4.92
CA MET A 366 8.21 16.53 5.10
C MET A 366 9.23 15.94 4.11
N TYR A 367 8.90 14.86 3.38
CA TYR A 367 9.78 14.39 2.30
C TYR A 367 10.01 15.46 1.22
N ILE A 368 9.05 16.36 0.98
CA ILE A 368 9.21 17.45 0.02
C ILE A 368 10.40 18.35 0.39
N GLU A 369 10.49 18.79 1.64
CA GLU A 369 11.63 19.56 2.13
C GLU A 369 12.95 18.79 1.96
N ARG A 370 12.96 17.49 2.25
CA ARG A 370 14.13 16.63 2.08
C ARG A 370 14.54 16.49 0.61
N TYR A 371 13.58 16.49 -0.32
CA TYR A 371 13.89 16.51 -1.74
C TYR A 371 14.56 17.83 -2.12
N VAL A 372 14.01 18.96 -1.65
CA VAL A 372 14.58 20.29 -1.93
C VAL A 372 16.00 20.40 -1.37
N ASP A 373 16.26 19.95 -0.15
CA ASP A 373 17.61 19.92 0.43
C ASP A 373 18.59 19.10 -0.42
N GLU A 374 18.23 17.88 -0.83
CA GLU A 374 19.10 17.05 -1.68
C GLU A 374 19.27 17.63 -3.10
N MET A 375 18.23 18.26 -3.67
CA MET A 375 18.31 18.98 -4.95
C MET A 375 19.28 20.15 -4.84
N LEU A 376 19.17 20.97 -3.80
CA LEU A 376 20.08 22.08 -3.54
C LEU A 376 21.51 21.58 -3.32
N ASN A 377 21.72 20.50 -2.58
CA ASN A 377 23.05 19.92 -2.38
C ASN A 377 23.72 19.53 -3.71
N ASN A 378 22.94 19.07 -4.68
CA ASN A 378 23.41 18.67 -6.01
C ASN A 378 23.27 19.75 -7.10
N TYR A 379 22.71 20.91 -6.77
CA TYR A 379 22.50 22.02 -7.68
C TYR A 379 23.84 22.58 -8.13
N MET A 380 24.12 22.40 -9.42
CA MET A 380 25.33 22.85 -10.10
C MET A 380 25.03 23.05 -11.60
N PRO A 381 24.34 24.16 -11.97
CA PRO A 381 23.93 24.43 -13.34
C PRO A 381 25.11 24.37 -14.32
N SER A 382 24.88 23.74 -15.46
CA SER A 382 25.87 23.66 -16.53
C SER A 382 26.17 25.04 -17.15
N PRO A 383 27.36 25.23 -17.77
CA PRO A 383 27.76 26.54 -18.30
C PRO A 383 26.84 27.12 -19.40
N ASP A 384 26.09 26.26 -20.10
CA ASP A 384 25.13 26.61 -21.15
C ASP A 384 23.73 26.99 -20.62
N VAL A 385 23.52 26.96 -19.30
CA VAL A 385 22.26 27.35 -18.66
C VAL A 385 22.10 28.86 -18.65
N ASP A 386 20.99 29.32 -19.24
CA ASP A 386 20.50 30.68 -19.12
C ASP A 386 19.79 30.88 -17.77
N LYS A 387 20.41 31.66 -16.88
CA LYS A 387 19.93 31.90 -15.51
C LYS A 387 18.77 32.89 -15.43
N GLU A 388 18.47 33.61 -16.51
CA GLU A 388 17.40 34.61 -16.55
C GLU A 388 16.05 34.00 -16.96
N LYS A 389 16.02 32.71 -17.33
CA LYS A 389 14.77 31.99 -17.61
C LYS A 389 14.00 31.73 -16.31
N GLU A 390 12.67 31.65 -16.43
CA GLU A 390 11.77 31.28 -15.33
C GLU A 390 12.23 30.02 -14.60
N PHE A 391 12.58 28.97 -15.36
CA PHE A 391 13.25 27.78 -14.86
C PHE A 391 14.56 27.59 -15.61
N PRO A 392 15.73 27.93 -15.02
CA PRO A 392 17.01 27.72 -15.67
C PRO A 392 17.32 26.24 -15.93
N THR A 393 17.10 25.39 -14.92
CA THR A 393 17.34 23.95 -14.97
C THR A 393 16.09 23.14 -14.62
N ARG A 394 16.15 21.81 -14.77
CA ARG A 394 15.08 20.92 -14.30
C ARG A 394 14.99 20.89 -12.77
N PHE A 395 16.11 21.07 -12.05
CA PHE A 395 16.05 21.22 -10.60
C PHE A 395 15.29 22.46 -10.17
N ASP A 396 15.43 23.59 -10.87
CA ASP A 396 14.66 24.80 -10.57
C ASP A 396 13.16 24.54 -10.68
N TYR A 397 12.73 23.90 -11.78
CA TYR A 397 11.34 23.51 -11.95
C TYR A 397 10.86 22.54 -10.84
N LEU A 398 11.67 21.56 -10.44
CA LEU A 398 11.31 20.61 -9.38
C LEU A 398 11.24 21.26 -7.99
N ILE A 399 12.10 22.25 -7.71
CA ILE A 399 12.04 23.06 -6.49
C ILE A 399 10.76 23.90 -6.49
N TYR A 400 10.45 24.56 -7.61
CA TYR A 400 9.19 25.28 -7.77
C TYR A 400 7.98 24.36 -7.52
N GLN A 401 7.90 23.20 -8.16
CA GLN A 401 6.82 22.23 -7.96
C GLN A 401 6.70 21.75 -6.50
N SER A 402 7.83 21.65 -5.79
CA SER A 402 7.87 21.31 -4.37
C SER A 402 7.25 22.41 -3.50
N LEU A 403 7.58 23.67 -3.79
CA LEU A 403 7.01 24.83 -3.10
C LEU A 403 5.53 25.03 -3.44
N ASP A 404 5.16 24.84 -4.70
CA ASP A 404 3.79 24.93 -5.21
C ASP A 404 2.87 23.94 -4.49
N ALA A 405 3.28 22.67 -4.38
CA ALA A 405 2.54 21.66 -3.61
C ALA A 405 2.37 22.04 -2.14
N LEU A 406 3.43 22.55 -1.49
CA LEU A 406 3.37 23.03 -0.11
C LEU A 406 2.44 24.24 0.04
N ARG A 407 2.49 25.18 -0.90
CA ARG A 407 1.62 26.36 -0.95
C ARG A 407 0.17 25.93 -1.04
N ASP A 408 -0.16 25.01 -1.95
CA ASP A 408 -1.53 24.52 -2.15
C ASP A 408 -2.07 23.81 -0.91
N TRP A 409 -1.27 22.98 -0.24
CA TRP A 409 -1.70 22.29 0.98
C TRP A 409 -1.99 23.26 2.13
N VAL A 410 -1.24 24.34 2.25
CA VAL A 410 -1.52 25.38 3.24
C VAL A 410 -2.70 26.25 2.79
N GLY A 411 -2.72 26.61 1.51
CA GLY A 411 -3.75 27.39 0.84
C GLY A 411 -5.13 26.75 0.90
N ALA A 412 -5.21 25.43 1.08
CA ALA A 412 -6.47 24.73 1.38
C ALA A 412 -7.24 25.36 2.57
N ALA A 413 -6.55 26.01 3.51
CA ALA A 413 -7.17 26.71 4.64
C ALA A 413 -7.80 28.08 4.28
N THR A 414 -7.54 28.61 3.08
CA THR A 414 -8.13 29.88 2.62
C THR A 414 -9.56 29.70 2.14
N TYR A 415 -9.93 28.48 1.76
CA TYR A 415 -11.29 28.14 1.33
C TYR A 415 -12.20 27.97 2.54
N ASP A 416 -13.37 28.62 2.48
CA ASP A 416 -14.43 28.36 3.44
C ASP A 416 -14.87 26.90 3.29
N SER A 417 -14.87 26.16 4.41
CA SER A 417 -15.52 24.86 4.43
C SER A 417 -16.99 25.10 4.12
N ASP A 418 -17.50 24.57 3.01
CA ASP A 418 -18.93 24.55 2.70
C ASP A 418 -19.73 24.23 3.98
N GLU A 419 -20.87 24.87 4.20
CA GLU A 419 -21.70 24.62 5.41
C GLU A 419 -22.04 23.12 5.61
N ASN A 420 -21.93 22.31 4.55
CA ASN A 420 -22.16 20.87 4.55
C ASN A 420 -20.88 20.02 4.71
N SER A 421 -19.69 20.61 4.71
CA SER A 421 -18.43 19.90 4.92
C SER A 421 -18.26 19.52 6.39
N LYS A 422 -18.00 18.24 6.64
CA LYS A 422 -17.68 17.73 7.99
C LYS A 422 -16.24 18.04 8.42
N VAL A 423 -15.42 18.54 7.49
CA VAL A 423 -13.98 18.74 7.68
C VAL A 423 -13.67 20.23 7.72
N GLN A 424 -13.03 20.66 8.81
CA GLN A 424 -12.55 22.03 8.95
C GLN A 424 -11.17 22.16 8.32
N LEU A 425 -11.08 22.96 7.25
CA LEU A 425 -9.83 23.30 6.57
C LEU A 425 -9.22 24.53 7.24
N ASN A 426 -8.52 24.34 8.35
CA ASN A 426 -7.91 25.44 9.10
C ASN A 426 -6.64 24.99 9.83
N ALA A 427 -6.08 25.87 10.65
CA ALA A 427 -4.88 25.62 11.45
C ALA A 427 -4.94 24.40 12.40
N SER A 428 -6.13 23.86 12.68
CA SER A 428 -6.32 22.67 13.50
C SER A 428 -6.14 21.37 12.71
N SER A 429 -6.22 21.43 11.37
CA SER A 429 -5.95 20.29 10.51
C SER A 429 -4.46 19.92 10.58
N VAL A 430 -4.18 18.66 10.97
CA VAL A 430 -2.81 18.19 11.17
C VAL A 430 -1.98 18.33 9.88
N PRO A 431 -2.42 17.85 8.70
CA PRO A 431 -1.66 18.03 7.47
C PRO A 431 -1.38 19.50 7.12
N ILE A 432 -2.38 20.39 7.22
CA ILE A 432 -2.22 21.83 6.89
C ILE A 432 -1.18 22.50 7.81
N LYS A 433 -1.27 22.24 9.12
CA LYS A 433 -0.33 22.80 10.09
C LYS A 433 1.10 22.34 9.83
N TRP A 434 1.29 21.06 9.49
CA TRP A 434 2.62 20.53 9.14
C TRP A 434 3.10 21.07 7.80
N ALA A 435 2.22 21.21 6.80
CA ALA A 435 2.55 21.84 5.52
C ALA A 435 3.07 23.28 5.71
N ALA A 436 2.43 24.08 6.59
CA ALA A 436 2.88 25.44 6.89
C ALA A 436 4.28 25.48 7.52
N SER A 437 4.57 24.52 8.42
CA SER A 437 5.89 24.40 9.04
C SER A 437 6.95 23.99 8.00
N THR A 438 6.56 23.08 7.09
CA THR A 438 7.42 22.56 6.02
C THR A 438 7.73 23.63 4.98
N LEU A 439 6.74 24.44 4.60
CA LEU A 439 6.91 25.56 3.69
C LEU A 439 7.92 26.56 4.25
N GLY A 440 7.77 26.94 5.52
CA GLY A 440 8.75 27.77 6.22
C GLY A 440 10.14 27.15 6.24
N SER A 441 10.27 25.88 6.66
CA SER A 441 11.58 25.20 6.75
C SER A 441 12.26 25.03 5.37
N THR A 442 11.44 24.82 4.33
CA THR A 442 11.93 24.75 2.93
C THR A 442 12.45 26.11 2.47
N LEU A 443 11.73 27.20 2.78
CA LEU A 443 12.20 28.57 2.51
C LEU A 443 13.50 28.88 3.27
N TYR A 444 13.59 28.50 4.56
CA TYR A 444 14.82 28.63 5.34
C TYR A 444 15.99 27.93 4.66
N THR A 445 15.79 26.69 4.21
CA THR A 445 16.81 25.88 3.53
C THR A 445 17.23 26.49 2.20
N LEU A 446 16.27 27.00 1.42
CA LEU A 446 16.53 27.70 0.16
C LEU A 446 17.43 28.92 0.38
N VAL A 447 17.01 29.84 1.28
CA VAL A 447 17.77 31.06 1.59
C VAL A 447 19.15 30.71 2.12
N LYS A 448 19.24 29.72 3.03
CA LYS A 448 20.51 29.32 3.64
C LYS A 448 21.50 28.73 2.64
N SER A 449 21.02 28.09 1.57
CA SER A 449 21.89 27.48 0.56
C SER A 449 22.71 28.51 -0.24
N ASN A 450 22.18 29.73 -0.41
CA ASN A 450 22.77 30.80 -1.23
C ASN A 450 23.21 30.33 -2.64
N LYS A 451 22.47 29.37 -3.23
CA LYS A 451 22.80 28.77 -4.54
C LYS A 451 21.99 29.33 -5.71
N LEU A 452 20.88 30.02 -5.41
CA LEU A 452 19.97 30.57 -6.41
C LEU A 452 20.24 32.06 -6.61
N THR A 453 19.68 32.65 -7.67
CA THR A 453 19.79 34.10 -7.89
C THR A 453 18.83 34.87 -6.98
N ASP A 454 19.15 36.15 -6.72
CA ASP A 454 18.27 37.06 -5.96
C ASP A 454 16.85 37.12 -6.54
N SER A 455 16.72 37.08 -7.87
CA SER A 455 15.42 37.07 -8.56
C SER A 455 14.62 35.79 -8.28
N GLN A 456 15.27 34.63 -8.23
CA GLN A 456 14.61 33.36 -7.87
C GLN A 456 14.16 33.37 -6.41
N TYR A 457 14.98 33.90 -5.50
CA TYR A 457 14.59 34.05 -4.10
C TYR A 457 13.42 35.02 -3.91
N ALA A 458 13.43 36.15 -4.62
CA ALA A 458 12.32 37.10 -4.60
C ALA A 458 11.03 36.46 -5.12
N TYR A 459 11.09 35.71 -6.23
CA TYR A 459 9.94 34.99 -6.79
C TYR A 459 9.34 33.97 -5.81
N TYR A 460 10.15 33.12 -5.19
CA TYR A 460 9.64 32.16 -4.19
C TYR A 460 9.09 32.85 -2.94
N LEU A 461 9.69 33.96 -2.52
CA LEU A 461 9.19 34.75 -1.42
C LEU A 461 7.84 35.41 -1.76
N GLU A 462 7.68 35.88 -3.00
CA GLU A 462 6.45 36.46 -3.51
C GLU A 462 5.28 35.47 -3.40
N MET A 463 5.46 34.24 -3.88
CA MET A 463 4.47 33.16 -3.76
C MET A 463 4.05 32.89 -2.30
N ILE A 464 5.00 32.99 -1.36
CA ILE A 464 4.74 32.73 0.06
C ILE A 464 4.06 33.93 0.73
N VAL A 465 4.46 35.15 0.39
CA VAL A 465 3.84 36.39 0.90
C VAL A 465 2.41 36.51 0.41
N GLU A 466 2.14 36.19 -0.86
CA GLU A 466 0.79 36.13 -1.42
C GLU A 466 -0.10 35.18 -0.61
N LEU A 467 0.33 33.93 -0.42
CA LEU A 467 -0.38 32.96 0.42
C LEU A 467 -0.59 33.48 1.86
N MET A 468 0.42 34.09 2.47
CA MET A 468 0.28 34.63 3.83
C MET A 468 -0.74 35.76 3.92
N ASN A 469 -0.84 36.60 2.88
CA ASN A 469 -1.86 37.64 2.79
C ASN A 469 -3.26 37.03 2.64
N GLU A 470 -3.43 35.98 1.84
CA GLU A 470 -4.69 35.23 1.72
C GLU A 470 -5.11 34.60 3.04
N LEU A 471 -4.17 33.94 3.74
CA LEU A 471 -4.41 33.36 5.06
C LEU A 471 -4.79 34.42 6.09
N ASP A 472 -4.16 35.59 6.04
CA ASP A 472 -4.47 36.70 6.93
C ASP A 472 -5.88 37.25 6.70
N ALA A 473 -6.32 37.29 5.43
CA ALA A 473 -7.66 37.68 5.03
C ALA A 473 -8.71 36.65 5.46
N SER A 474 -8.41 35.35 5.33
CA SER A 474 -9.28 34.24 5.76
C SER A 474 -9.18 33.91 7.25
N SER A 475 -8.71 34.85 8.09
CA SER A 475 -8.60 34.69 9.55
C SER A 475 -7.69 33.54 10.04
N ASN A 476 -6.80 33.03 9.18
CA ASN A 476 -5.84 31.95 9.47
C ASN A 476 -4.41 32.47 9.77
N LYS A 477 -4.29 33.65 10.39
CA LYS A 477 -3.01 34.30 10.75
C LYS A 477 -2.04 33.41 11.54
N THR A 478 -2.55 32.41 12.25
CA THR A 478 -1.74 31.41 12.97
C THR A 478 -0.87 30.57 12.02
N LEU A 479 -1.37 30.27 10.82
CA LEU A 479 -0.59 29.58 9.77
C LEU A 479 0.49 30.52 9.21
N SER A 480 0.15 31.78 8.91
CA SER A 480 1.11 32.80 8.48
C SER A 480 2.28 32.95 9.47
N LYS A 481 1.97 33.08 10.78
CA LYS A 481 3.00 33.14 11.83
C LYS A 481 3.89 31.89 11.85
N ARG A 482 3.30 30.71 11.67
CA ARG A 482 4.02 29.43 11.66
C ARG A 482 4.95 29.30 10.45
N ILE A 483 4.54 29.75 9.26
CA ILE A 483 5.41 29.78 8.08
C ILE A 483 6.65 30.63 8.39
N LEU A 484 6.46 31.87 8.85
CA LEU A 484 7.58 32.77 9.11
C LEU A 484 8.46 32.29 10.27
N GLU A 485 7.86 31.71 11.30
CA GLU A 485 8.58 31.10 12.41
C GLU A 485 9.61 30.10 11.90
N TYR A 486 9.21 29.17 11.03
CA TYR A 486 10.09 28.15 10.46
C TYR A 486 10.98 28.66 9.32
N ALA A 487 10.60 29.75 8.64
CA ALA A 487 11.44 30.41 7.63
C ALA A 487 12.67 31.11 8.23
N THR A 488 12.65 31.42 9.52
CA THR A 488 13.71 32.21 10.17
C THR A 488 14.59 31.40 11.12
N ARG A 489 14.29 30.11 11.36
CA ARG A 489 15.06 29.27 12.30
C ARG A 489 15.25 27.86 11.76
N LYS A 490 16.37 27.22 12.13
CA LYS A 490 16.72 25.85 11.70
C LYS A 490 15.75 24.77 12.19
N ASN A 491 15.20 24.93 13.38
CA ASN A 491 14.19 24.04 13.96
C ASN A 491 13.44 24.78 15.08
N GLU A 492 12.35 24.21 15.58
CA GLU A 492 11.45 24.83 16.58
C GLU A 492 12.20 25.33 17.83
N LEU A 493 13.26 24.64 18.25
CA LEU A 493 14.06 24.96 19.43
C LEU A 493 15.23 25.93 19.17
N SER A 494 15.51 26.24 17.90
CA SER A 494 16.62 27.12 17.52
C SER A 494 16.23 28.58 17.61
N SER A 495 17.18 29.42 18.01
CA SER A 495 17.02 30.87 17.88
C SER A 495 16.90 31.28 16.41
N PRO A 496 16.20 32.39 16.09
CA PRO A 496 16.17 32.93 14.74
C PRO A 496 17.58 33.22 14.20
N ASP A 497 17.81 32.84 12.94
CA ASP A 497 19.08 33.03 12.22
C ASP A 497 19.11 34.44 11.61
N ARG A 498 19.96 35.30 12.17
CA ARG A 498 20.06 36.71 11.74
C ARG A 498 20.44 36.87 10.28
N VAL A 499 21.31 35.99 9.75
CA VAL A 499 21.74 36.08 8.35
C VAL A 499 20.56 35.81 7.43
N VAL A 500 19.77 34.78 7.75
CA VAL A 500 18.56 34.45 6.98
C VAL A 500 17.52 35.57 7.07
N ILE A 501 17.36 36.20 8.24
CA ILE A 501 16.45 37.35 8.40
C ILE A 501 16.90 38.52 7.52
N GLU A 502 18.19 38.87 7.52
CA GLU A 502 18.74 39.94 6.68
C GLU A 502 18.55 39.65 5.19
N ASP A 503 18.81 38.42 4.76
CA ASP A 503 18.59 37.99 3.37
C ASP A 503 17.10 38.03 3.00
N LEU A 504 16.20 37.56 3.88
CA LEU A 504 14.76 37.66 3.66
C LEU A 504 14.29 39.10 3.53
N ILE A 505 14.84 40.03 4.31
CA ILE A 505 14.56 41.46 4.18
C ILE A 505 15.05 41.98 2.83
N ARG A 506 16.27 41.60 2.40
CA ARG A 506 16.81 41.97 1.08
C ARG A 506 15.89 41.48 -0.04
N TYR A 507 15.46 40.23 0.00
CA TYR A 507 14.58 39.68 -1.03
C TYR A 507 13.17 40.29 -0.97
N TYR A 508 12.63 40.52 0.24
CA TYR A 508 11.34 41.19 0.40
C TYR A 508 11.34 42.59 -0.21
N SER A 509 12.46 43.32 -0.17
CA SER A 509 12.57 44.63 -0.85
C SER A 509 12.29 44.56 -2.36
N GLN A 510 12.48 43.41 -3.00
CA GLN A 510 12.26 43.18 -4.43
C GLN A 510 10.85 42.66 -4.76
N VAL A 511 10.09 42.16 -3.78
CA VAL A 511 8.71 41.70 -3.96
C VAL A 511 7.80 42.85 -4.45
N ASP A 512 6.78 42.53 -5.24
CA ASP A 512 5.83 43.52 -5.75
C ASP A 512 5.22 44.35 -4.60
N HIS A 513 5.22 45.68 -4.78
CA HIS A 513 4.62 46.63 -3.87
C HIS A 513 3.14 46.37 -3.56
N VAL A 514 2.39 45.69 -4.46
CA VAL A 514 0.98 45.34 -4.24
C VAL A 514 0.81 44.30 -3.13
N LEU A 515 1.79 43.42 -2.94
CA LEU A 515 1.77 42.38 -1.92
C LEU A 515 2.31 42.86 -0.57
N LYS A 516 2.99 44.03 -0.56
CA LYS A 516 3.57 44.62 0.65
C LYS A 516 2.51 45.34 1.46
N SER A 517 2.39 44.99 2.73
CA SER A 517 1.49 45.66 3.66
C SER A 517 2.04 45.66 5.07
N LYS A 518 2.10 46.86 5.67
CA LYS A 518 2.44 47.06 7.10
C LYS A 518 1.51 46.33 8.05
N GLU A 519 0.32 45.97 7.58
CA GLU A 519 -0.66 45.25 8.38
C GLU A 519 -0.53 43.73 8.27
N SER A 520 0.19 43.23 7.26
CA SER A 520 0.44 41.81 7.04
C SER A 520 1.19 41.17 8.21
N THR A 521 0.91 39.90 8.45
CA THR A 521 1.63 39.10 9.45
C THR A 521 3.11 38.98 9.08
N PHE A 522 3.44 38.85 7.79
CA PHE A 522 4.82 38.75 7.33
C PHE A 522 5.65 39.96 7.76
N GLU A 523 5.22 41.17 7.42
CA GLU A 523 5.99 42.39 7.67
C GLU A 523 6.09 42.73 9.17
N LYS A 524 5.00 42.52 9.92
CA LYS A 524 4.98 42.75 11.38
C LYS A 524 5.95 41.84 12.09
N GLU A 525 5.87 40.54 11.85
CA GLU A 525 6.68 39.56 12.55
C GLU A 525 8.15 39.64 12.11
N LEU A 526 8.43 39.90 10.83
CA LEU A 526 9.82 40.09 10.36
C LEU A 526 10.44 41.39 10.91
N SER A 527 9.66 42.49 11.01
CA SER A 527 10.10 43.74 11.66
C SER A 527 10.39 43.55 13.15
N ASN A 528 9.57 42.75 13.85
CA ASN A 528 9.80 42.40 15.25
C ASN A 528 11.12 41.65 15.44
N LEU A 529 11.43 40.70 14.54
CA LEU A 529 12.67 39.93 14.59
C LEU A 529 13.91 40.78 14.26
N ASN A 530 13.78 41.75 13.35
CA ASN A 530 14.85 42.68 12.99
C ASN A 530 15.11 43.76 14.06
N GLY A 531 14.11 44.07 14.89
CA GLY A 531 14.17 45.15 15.88
C GLY A 531 14.00 46.56 15.27
N ALA A 532 13.66 46.66 13.99
CA ALA A 532 13.37 47.91 13.29
C ALA A 532 12.35 47.68 12.15
N PRO A 533 11.52 48.69 11.81
CA PRO A 533 10.59 48.59 10.68
C PRO A 533 11.34 48.36 9.36
N ILE A 534 10.87 47.40 8.57
CA ILE A 534 11.37 47.13 7.22
C ILE A 534 10.83 48.23 6.29
N ARG A 535 11.69 48.85 5.47
CA ARG A 535 11.34 49.97 4.58
C ARG A 535 11.16 49.52 3.15
#